data_AF-A0A2E9VPP0-F1
#
_entry.id   AF-A0A2E9VPP0-F1
#
_cell.length_a   1.000
_cell.length_b   1.000
_cell.length_c   1.000
_cell.angle_alpha   90.00
_cell.angle_beta   90.00
_cell.angle_gamma   90.00
#
_symmetry.space_group_name_H-M   'P 1'
#
loop_
_entity.id
_entity.type
_entity.pdbx_description
1 polymer ?
#
loop_
_entity_poly.entity_id
_entity_poly.type
_entity_poly.pdbx_seq_one_letter_code
_entity_poly.pdbx_strand_id
1 'polypeptide(L)'
;MTNLTASALRLTRLYEKRMSIEETFRDQKSHRHGFSLMSTRVTDPNRFDRLLLVLAIGYCLLCGFGLRMKQTFGPSNWSTNQRTNELSMLSIARRMLGRTQLSPKQALQTLATALQKASPNWG
;
A
#
# COMPACT_ATOMS: atom_id res chain seq x y z
N MET A 1 33.20 1.24 -5.66
CA MET A 1 32.89 0.09 -4.77
C MET A 1 32.43 0.67 -3.44
N THR A 2 31.29 0.22 -2.89
CA THR A 2 30.78 0.71 -1.59
C THR A 2 31.61 0.15 -0.44
N ASN A 3 31.96 0.95 0.57
CA ASN A 3 32.75 0.53 1.75
C ASN A 3 31.96 -0.39 2.73
N LEU A 4 30.93 -1.07 2.26
CA LEU A 4 30.06 -1.91 3.07
C LEU A 4 30.58 -3.35 3.05
N THR A 5 30.73 -3.96 4.22
CA THR A 5 31.21 -5.34 4.43
C THR A 5 30.16 -6.42 4.17
N ALA A 6 28.91 -6.05 3.90
CA ALA A 6 27.83 -6.98 3.60
C ALA A 6 27.92 -7.52 2.15
N SER A 7 27.47 -8.76 1.93
CA SER A 7 27.45 -9.34 0.59
C SER A 7 26.60 -8.51 -0.39
N ALA A 8 27.06 -8.41 -1.64
CA ALA A 8 26.36 -7.64 -2.68
C ALA A 8 24.89 -8.05 -2.81
N LEU A 9 24.60 -9.36 -2.81
CA LEU A 9 23.24 -9.89 -2.86
C LEU A 9 22.36 -9.41 -1.69
N ARG A 10 22.92 -9.34 -0.47
CA ARG A 10 22.18 -8.87 0.71
C ARG A 10 21.90 -7.37 0.61
N LEU A 11 22.86 -6.59 0.12
CA LEU A 11 22.69 -5.15 -0.10
C LEU A 11 21.65 -4.87 -1.18
N THR A 12 21.66 -5.62 -2.29
CA THR A 12 20.64 -5.49 -3.35
C THR A 12 19.24 -5.81 -2.82
N ARG A 13 19.07 -6.93 -2.11
CA ARG A 13 17.76 -7.28 -1.50
C ARG A 13 17.28 -6.27 -0.47
N LEU A 14 18.20 -5.64 0.27
CA LEU A 14 17.85 -4.58 1.22
C LEU A 14 17.39 -3.33 0.46
N TYR A 15 18.13 -2.94 -0.58
CA TYR A 15 17.84 -1.77 -1.39
C TYR A 15 16.50 -1.92 -2.15
N GLU A 16 16.17 -3.11 -2.63
CA GLU A 16 14.88 -3.42 -3.26
C GLU A 16 13.67 -3.06 -2.37
N LYS A 17 13.79 -3.17 -1.04
CA LYS A 17 12.71 -2.80 -0.11
C LYS A 17 12.40 -1.29 -0.11
N ARG A 18 13.31 -0.44 -0.59
CA ARG A 18 13.10 1.02 -0.67
C ARG A 18 11.98 1.37 -1.65
N MET A 19 11.81 0.58 -2.71
CA MET A 19 10.84 0.86 -3.77
C MET A 19 9.40 1.00 -3.25
N SER A 20 9.05 0.28 -2.17
CA SER A 20 7.72 0.31 -1.56
C SER A 20 7.28 1.72 -1.10
N ILE A 21 8.24 2.54 -0.65
CA ILE A 21 7.96 3.91 -0.21
C ILE A 21 7.65 4.81 -1.41
N GLU A 22 8.34 4.63 -2.53
CA GLU A 22 8.11 5.42 -3.75
C GLU A 22 6.73 5.14 -4.35
N GLU A 23 6.29 3.88 -4.32
CA GLU A 23 4.93 3.51 -4.70
C GLU A 23 3.90 4.19 -3.79
N THR A 24 4.14 4.20 -2.48
CA THR A 24 3.26 4.86 -1.51
C THR A 24 3.16 6.37 -1.76
N PHE A 25 4.29 7.04 -2.03
CA PHE A 25 4.28 8.47 -2.35
C PHE A 25 3.59 8.76 -3.68
N ARG A 26 3.78 7.91 -4.69
CA ARG A 26 3.08 8.02 -5.97
C ARG A 26 1.57 7.91 -5.75
N ASP A 27 1.12 6.94 -4.97
CA ASP A 27 -0.28 6.73 -4.64
C ASP A 27 -0.88 7.85 -3.80
N GLN A 28 -0.09 8.54 -2.98
CA GLN A 28 -0.60 9.71 -2.25
C GLN A 28 -0.71 10.93 -3.16
N LYS A 29 0.31 11.21 -3.98
CA LYS A 29 0.43 12.45 -4.75
C LYS A 29 -0.25 12.40 -6.11
N SER A 30 -0.45 11.22 -6.70
CA SER A 30 -0.99 11.09 -8.05
C SER A 30 -2.38 11.71 -8.15
N HIS A 31 -2.57 12.56 -9.16
CA HIS A 31 -3.88 13.14 -9.44
C HIS A 31 -4.88 12.10 -9.94
N ARG A 32 -4.43 11.19 -10.82
CA ARG A 32 -5.30 10.20 -11.47
C ARG A 32 -5.58 8.97 -10.60
N HIS A 33 -4.56 8.47 -9.92
CA HIS A 33 -4.62 7.18 -9.23
C HIS A 33 -4.56 7.31 -7.70
N GLY A 34 -4.25 8.51 -7.19
CA GLY A 34 -4.01 8.76 -5.80
C GLY A 34 -5.10 9.53 -5.08
N PHE A 35 -4.72 10.23 -4.01
CA PHE A 35 -5.64 11.08 -3.23
C PHE A 35 -5.62 12.56 -3.64
N SER A 36 -4.60 12.98 -4.39
CA SER A 36 -4.46 14.34 -4.92
C SER A 36 -4.74 15.44 -3.87
N LEU A 37 -4.16 15.31 -2.67
CA LEU A 37 -4.47 16.21 -1.55
C LEU A 37 -4.24 17.68 -1.87
N MET A 38 -3.23 17.99 -2.69
CA MET A 38 -2.93 19.35 -3.16
C MET A 38 -4.06 19.97 -4.00
N SER A 39 -4.90 19.16 -4.65
CA SER A 39 -6.01 19.65 -5.47
C SER A 39 -7.27 20.01 -4.67
N THR A 40 -7.34 19.61 -3.40
CA THR A 40 -8.52 19.82 -2.54
C THR A 40 -8.72 21.28 -2.10
N ARG A 41 -7.68 22.12 -2.23
CA ARG A 41 -7.67 23.55 -1.86
C ARG A 41 -8.15 23.83 -0.43
N VAL A 42 -8.01 22.85 0.48
CA VAL A 42 -8.36 23.03 1.90
C VAL A 42 -7.28 23.90 2.56
N THR A 43 -7.68 25.07 3.04
CA THR A 43 -6.78 26.06 3.65
C THR A 43 -6.85 26.10 5.18
N ASP A 44 -7.96 25.65 5.76
CA ASP A 44 -8.12 25.55 7.23
C ASP A 44 -7.45 24.28 7.77
N PRO A 45 -6.45 24.40 8.68
CA PRO A 45 -5.75 23.25 9.25
C PRO A 45 -6.68 22.25 9.92
N ASN A 46 -7.71 22.72 10.65
CA ASN A 46 -8.64 21.84 11.36
C ASN A 46 -9.48 20.99 10.39
N ARG A 47 -9.87 21.55 9.24
CA ARG A 47 -10.53 20.82 8.16
C ARG A 47 -9.57 19.82 7.51
N PHE A 48 -8.31 20.18 7.34
CA PHE A 48 -7.31 19.29 6.76
C PHE A 48 -7.02 18.10 7.67
N ASP A 49 -6.92 18.29 8.98
CA ASP A 49 -6.73 17.20 9.94
C ASP A 49 -7.87 16.19 9.92
N ARG A 50 -9.13 16.67 9.88
CA ARG A 50 -10.31 15.80 9.74
C ARG A 50 -10.28 15.02 8.43
N LEU A 51 -9.90 15.68 7.33
CA LEU A 51 -9.74 15.03 6.02
C LEU A 51 -8.66 13.95 6.07
N LEU A 52 -7.51 14.23 6.67
CA LEU A 52 -6.42 13.28 6.84
C LEU A 52 -6.83 12.07 7.69
N LEU A 53 -7.62 12.28 8.75
CA LEU A 53 -8.14 11.18 9.57
C LEU A 53 -9.03 10.24 8.74
N VAL A 54 -9.97 10.78 7.98
CA VAL A 54 -10.84 9.98 7.10
C VAL A 54 -10.02 9.24 6.05
N LEU A 55 -9.04 9.90 5.46
CA LEU A 55 -8.11 9.28 4.51
C LEU A 55 -7.28 8.17 5.12
N ALA A 56 -6.77 8.35 6.34
CA ALA A 56 -5.99 7.34 7.04
C ALA A 56 -6.83 6.08 7.28
N ILE A 57 -8.07 6.25 7.74
CA ILE A 57 -9.00 5.12 7.93
C ILE A 57 -9.30 4.44 6.59
N GLY A 58 -9.63 5.22 5.55
CA GLY A 58 -9.88 4.70 4.21
C GLY A 58 -8.67 3.96 3.62
N TYR A 59 -7.47 4.47 3.87
CA TYR A 59 -6.22 3.84 3.46
C TYR A 59 -6.00 2.51 4.16
N CYS A 60 -6.20 2.43 5.49
CA CYS A 60 -6.13 1.17 6.23
C CYS A 60 -7.11 0.12 5.69
N LEU A 61 -8.35 0.53 5.38
CA LEU A 61 -9.34 -0.35 4.76
C LEU A 61 -8.90 -0.85 3.38
N LEU A 62 -8.42 0.05 2.52
CA LEU A 62 -7.91 -0.31 1.20
C LEU A 62 -6.68 -1.23 1.28
N CYS A 63 -5.77 -1.01 2.22
CA CYS A 63 -4.63 -1.90 2.44
C CYS A 63 -5.07 -3.29 2.86
N GLY A 64 -6.01 -3.40 3.81
CA GLY A 64 -6.58 -4.69 4.22
C GLY A 64 -7.28 -5.42 3.08
N PHE A 65 -8.05 -4.68 2.27
CA PHE A 65 -8.70 -5.21 1.08
C PHE A 65 -7.68 -5.69 0.03
N GLY A 66 -6.68 -4.86 -0.30
CA GLY A 66 -5.62 -5.20 -1.25
C GLY A 66 -4.82 -6.44 -0.82
N LEU A 67 -4.50 -6.54 0.48
CA LEU A 67 -3.88 -7.73 1.06
C LEU A 67 -4.74 -8.99 0.85
N ARG A 68 -6.05 -8.90 1.13
CA ARG A 68 -6.97 -10.02 0.94
C ARG A 68 -7.06 -10.44 -0.52
N MET A 69 -7.13 -9.49 -1.44
CA MET A 69 -7.14 -9.77 -2.88
C MET A 69 -5.84 -10.45 -3.34
N LYS A 70 -4.69 -9.95 -2.87
CA LYS A 70 -3.39 -10.53 -3.18
C LYS A 70 -3.24 -11.99 -2.69
N GLN A 71 -3.92 -12.33 -1.59
CA GLN A 71 -3.95 -13.71 -1.06
C GLN A 71 -4.93 -14.62 -1.82
N THR A 72 -5.99 -14.05 -2.40
CA THR A 72 -7.10 -14.84 -2.99
C THR A 72 -6.89 -15.07 -4.48
N PHE A 73 -6.31 -14.11 -5.19
CA PHE A 73 -6.22 -14.11 -6.65
C PHE A 73 -4.77 -14.03 -7.13
N GLY A 74 -4.54 -14.45 -8.38
CA GLY A 74 -3.24 -14.32 -9.05
C GLY A 74 -3.00 -12.91 -9.64
N PRO A 75 -1.74 -12.53 -9.89
CA PRO A 75 -1.35 -11.22 -10.44
C PRO A 75 -2.06 -10.79 -11.73
N SER A 76 -2.47 -11.75 -12.56
CA SER A 76 -3.21 -11.53 -13.82
C SER A 76 -4.54 -10.78 -13.63
N ASN A 77 -5.10 -10.79 -12.43
CA ASN A 77 -6.36 -10.09 -12.15
C ASN A 77 -6.21 -8.57 -12.15
N TRP A 78 -5.03 -8.06 -11.81
CA TRP A 78 -4.78 -6.62 -11.68
C TRP A 78 -3.57 -6.13 -12.48
N SER A 79 -2.76 -6.99 -13.07
CA SER A 79 -1.64 -6.60 -13.94
C SER A 79 -1.59 -7.48 -15.18
N THR A 80 -1.19 -6.90 -16.30
CA THR A 80 -0.83 -7.67 -17.51
C THR A 80 0.45 -8.48 -17.27
N ASN A 81 1.32 -7.99 -16.38
CA ASN A 81 2.55 -8.68 -16.02
C ASN A 81 2.31 -9.65 -14.85
N GLN A 82 2.96 -10.82 -14.90
CA GLN A 82 2.84 -11.85 -13.86
C GLN A 82 3.86 -11.71 -12.72
N ARG A 83 4.74 -10.70 -12.79
CA ARG A 83 5.73 -10.45 -11.75
C ARG A 83 5.08 -10.09 -10.41
N THR A 84 5.64 -10.65 -9.34
CA THR A 84 5.21 -10.37 -7.97
C THR A 84 5.74 -9.00 -7.53
N ASN A 85 4.90 -8.20 -6.85
CA ASN A 85 5.23 -6.87 -6.28
C ASN A 85 5.45 -5.73 -7.28
N GLU A 86 4.76 -5.71 -8.44
CA GLU A 86 4.83 -4.54 -9.35
C GLU A 86 3.85 -3.41 -9.02
N LEU A 87 2.82 -3.71 -8.22
CA LEU A 87 1.78 -2.76 -7.87
C LEU A 87 1.66 -2.68 -6.35
N SER A 88 1.46 -1.46 -5.89
CA SER A 88 1.12 -1.18 -4.50
C SER A 88 -0.18 -1.85 -4.09
N MET A 89 -0.35 -2.07 -2.78
CA MET A 89 -1.59 -2.61 -2.24
C MET A 89 -2.81 -1.73 -2.55
N LEU A 90 -2.62 -0.41 -2.55
CA LEU A 90 -3.70 0.52 -2.85
C LEU A 90 -4.13 0.43 -4.33
N SER A 91 -3.18 0.28 -5.25
CA SER A 91 -3.47 0.05 -6.66
C SER A 91 -4.24 -1.26 -6.89
N ILE A 92 -3.83 -2.34 -6.22
CA ILE A 92 -4.53 -3.63 -6.28
C ILE A 92 -5.95 -3.46 -5.74
N ALA A 93 -6.10 -2.83 -4.57
CA ALA A 93 -7.39 -2.62 -3.94
C ALA A 93 -8.36 -1.85 -4.84
N ARG A 94 -7.92 -0.73 -5.43
CA ARG A 94 -8.76 0.08 -6.32
C ARG A 94 -9.20 -0.67 -7.57
N ARG A 95 -8.31 -1.46 -8.18
CA ARG A 95 -8.64 -2.27 -9.37
C ARG A 95 -9.65 -3.39 -9.06
N MET A 96 -9.62 -3.92 -7.84
CA MET A 96 -10.45 -5.05 -7.42
C MET A 96 -11.73 -4.66 -6.67
N LEU A 97 -11.88 -3.39 -6.27
CA LEU A 97 -13.01 -2.89 -5.48
C LEU A 97 -14.36 -3.14 -6.16
N GLY A 98 -14.42 -3.03 -7.49
CA GLY A 98 -15.64 -3.29 -8.27
C GLY A 98 -15.90 -4.76 -8.60
N ARG A 99 -14.96 -5.66 -8.29
CA ARG A 99 -15.04 -7.10 -8.66
C ARG A 99 -15.44 -7.99 -7.50
N THR A 100 -15.22 -7.55 -6.28
CA THR A 100 -15.50 -8.33 -5.07
C THR A 100 -16.02 -7.43 -3.97
N GLN A 101 -16.93 -7.95 -3.16
CA GLN A 101 -17.40 -7.26 -1.96
C GLN A 101 -16.74 -7.92 -0.75
N LEU A 102 -16.03 -7.12 0.04
CA LEU A 102 -15.51 -7.51 1.34
C LEU A 102 -16.11 -6.59 2.39
N SER A 103 -16.50 -7.18 3.52
CA SER A 103 -16.93 -6.39 4.67
C SER A 103 -15.74 -5.57 5.21
N PRO A 104 -15.94 -4.31 5.63
CA PRO A 104 -14.89 -3.52 6.29
C PRO A 104 -14.22 -4.25 7.45
N LYS A 105 -15.00 -5.04 8.21
CA LYS A 105 -14.50 -5.88 9.31
C LYS A 105 -13.43 -6.88 8.83
N GLN A 106 -13.70 -7.55 7.72
CA GLN A 106 -12.77 -8.56 7.15
C GLN A 106 -11.51 -7.88 6.61
N ALA A 107 -11.63 -6.70 6.00
CA ALA A 107 -10.48 -5.94 5.54
C ALA A 107 -9.58 -5.55 6.72
N LEU A 108 -10.15 -5.00 7.81
CA LEU A 108 -9.39 -4.65 9.02
C LEU A 108 -8.76 -5.87 9.68
N GLN A 109 -9.46 -7.00 9.77
CA GLN A 109 -8.89 -8.25 10.29
C GLN A 109 -7.71 -8.74 9.45
N THR A 110 -7.81 -8.65 8.13
CA THR A 110 -6.70 -9.01 7.23
C THR A 110 -5.49 -8.10 7.43
N LEU A 111 -5.72 -6.80 7.61
CA LEU A 111 -4.66 -5.85 7.94
C LEU A 111 -4.01 -6.18 9.30
N ALA A 112 -4.83 -6.40 10.33
CA ALA A 112 -4.36 -6.68 11.69
C ALA A 112 -3.50 -7.96 11.75
N THR A 113 -3.94 -9.03 11.09
CA THR A 113 -3.17 -10.29 11.02
C THR A 113 -1.85 -10.11 10.27
N ALA A 114 -1.84 -9.32 9.18
CA ALA A 114 -0.62 -9.01 8.44
C ALA A 114 0.37 -8.21 9.30
N LEU A 115 -0.11 -7.23 10.07
CA LEU A 115 0.71 -6.44 10.99
C LEU A 115 1.29 -7.30 12.12
N GLN A 116 0.48 -8.15 12.75
CA GLN A 116 0.94 -9.09 13.78
C GLN A 116 2.03 -10.02 13.24
N LYS A 117 1.86 -10.54 12.01
CA LYS A 117 2.88 -11.37 11.34
C LYS A 117 4.17 -10.60 11.04
N ALA A 118 4.09 -9.29 10.81
CA ALA A 118 5.26 -8.44 10.56
C ALA A 118 5.97 -8.00 11.85
N SER A 119 5.26 -7.96 12.98
CA SER A 119 5.75 -7.50 14.29
C SER A 119 6.93 -8.29 14.90
N PRO A 120 7.12 -9.62 14.72
CA PRO A 120 8.23 -10.33 15.39
C PRO A 120 9.62 -10.05 14.78
N ASN A 121 9.72 -9.27 13.71
CA ASN A 121 10.99 -9.03 12.99
C ASN A 121 11.65 -7.67 13.31
N TRP A 122 11.22 -6.99 14.39
CA TRP A 122 11.82 -5.73 14.85
C TRP A 122 12.71 -5.91 16.09
N GLY A 123 13.38 -7.08 16.18
CA GLY A 123 14.50 -7.32 17.09
C GLY A 123 15.82 -6.88 16.47
#